data_AF-A0A397U5I6-F1
#
_entry.id   AF-A0A397U5I6-F1
#
_cell.length_a   1.000
_cell.length_b   1.000
_cell.length_c   1.000
_cell.angle_alpha   90.00
_cell.angle_beta   90.00
_cell.angle_gamma   90.00
#
_symmetry.space_group_name_H-M   'P 1'
#
loop_
_entity.id
_entity.type
_entity.pdbx_description
1 polymer ?
#
loop_
_entity_poly.entity_id
_entity_poly.type
_entity_poly.pdbx_seq_one_letter_code
_entity_poly.pdbx_strand_id
1 'polypeptide(L)'
;MNNQPQNILPSIPLMEVTESNEYLTRRREKSKQLMREKRAMESDEQRDKRNSKNALNMRRKRALKTSDENLNRRQNDSAQKRKRRLGQCVELESITTELLSAFDRKLLRNFRTTMNKLSNKLCNVCNEQFPSIELVQGECRRCNREKSTLKKFSAENNMDPGMLNY
;
A
#
# COMPACT_ATOMS: atom_id res chain seq x y z
N MET A 1 37.75 52.33 -13.50
CA MET A 1 38.11 51.05 -14.13
C MET A 1 38.37 50.04 -13.02
N ASN A 2 37.40 49.18 -12.70
CA ASN A 2 37.54 48.11 -11.70
C ASN A 2 37.38 46.77 -12.42
N ASN A 3 38.48 46.03 -12.58
CA ASN A 3 38.49 44.66 -13.08
C ASN A 3 38.53 43.70 -11.89
N GLN A 4 37.46 42.94 -11.67
CA GLN A 4 37.50 41.72 -10.87
C GLN A 4 37.81 40.53 -11.80
N PRO A 5 38.72 39.61 -11.43
CA PRO A 5 38.93 38.38 -12.18
C PRO A 5 37.81 37.38 -11.87
N GLN A 6 37.16 36.86 -12.90
CA GLN A 6 36.24 35.73 -12.77
C GLN A 6 37.03 34.44 -12.53
N ASN A 7 36.84 33.85 -11.35
CA ASN A 7 37.30 32.51 -11.03
C ASN A 7 36.40 31.49 -11.76
N ILE A 8 36.88 30.93 -12.86
CA ILE A 8 36.22 29.81 -13.55
C ILE A 8 36.79 28.52 -12.95
N LEU A 9 35.99 27.85 -12.11
CA LEU A 9 36.27 26.47 -11.73
C LEU A 9 36.06 25.57 -12.97
N PRO A 10 37.01 24.66 -13.29
CA PRO A 10 36.81 23.73 -14.40
C PRO A 10 35.69 22.75 -14.05
N SER A 11 34.64 22.74 -14.88
CA SER A 11 33.61 21.70 -14.86
C SER A 11 34.27 20.36 -15.19
N ILE A 12 34.35 19.47 -14.20
CA ILE A 12 34.82 18.09 -14.39
C ILE A 12 33.78 17.35 -15.26
N PRO A 13 34.16 16.78 -16.41
CA PRO A 13 33.23 16.14 -17.33
C PRO A 13 32.50 14.94 -16.71
N LEU A 14 31.17 14.92 -16.87
CA LEU A 14 30.24 13.89 -16.38
C LEU A 14 30.42 12.49 -17.03
N MET A 15 31.45 12.28 -17.86
CA MET A 15 31.57 11.11 -18.75
C MET A 15 32.24 9.87 -18.11
N GLU A 16 33.01 10.01 -17.03
CA GLU A 16 33.71 8.85 -16.43
C GLU A 16 32.80 7.97 -15.53
N VAL A 17 31.66 8.50 -15.08
CA VAL A 17 30.79 7.83 -14.10
C VAL A 17 29.87 6.79 -14.75
N THR A 18 29.53 6.96 -16.02
CA THR A 18 28.62 6.06 -16.76
C THR A 18 29.31 4.77 -17.19
N GLU A 19 30.54 4.84 -17.68
CA GLU A 19 31.33 3.66 -18.08
C GLU A 19 31.62 2.74 -16.90
N SER A 20 31.90 3.33 -15.73
CA SER A 20 32.09 2.59 -14.47
C SER A 20 30.81 1.85 -14.03
N ASN A 21 29.65 2.48 -14.16
CA ASN A 21 28.37 1.84 -13.81
C ASN A 21 28.01 0.70 -14.78
N GLU A 22 28.21 0.87 -16.08
CA GLU A 22 27.97 -0.19 -17.08
C GLU A 22 28.95 -1.36 -16.93
N TYR A 23 30.19 -1.09 -16.54
CA TYR A 23 31.14 -2.14 -16.21
C TYR A 23 30.69 -2.95 -14.98
N LEU A 24 30.22 -2.26 -13.92
CA LEU A 24 29.72 -2.91 -12.71
C LEU A 24 28.45 -3.74 -12.96
N THR A 25 27.53 -3.28 -13.82
CA THR A 25 26.33 -4.05 -14.19
C THR A 25 26.70 -5.31 -14.95
N ARG A 26 27.55 -5.21 -15.99
CA ARG A 26 28.06 -6.37 -16.75
C ARG A 26 28.76 -7.38 -15.86
N ARG A 27 29.60 -6.93 -14.92
CA ARG A 27 30.27 -7.79 -13.94
C ARG A 27 29.27 -8.54 -13.04
N ARG A 28 28.23 -7.86 -12.58
CA ARG A 28 27.16 -8.47 -11.77
C ARG A 28 26.36 -9.49 -12.57
N GLU A 29 26.04 -9.21 -13.82
CA GLU A 29 25.34 -10.13 -14.71
C GLU A 29 26.14 -11.38 -15.02
N LYS A 30 27.42 -11.23 -15.37
CA LYS A 30 28.34 -12.34 -15.58
C LYS A 30 28.45 -13.23 -14.34
N SER A 31 28.51 -12.62 -13.16
CA SER A 31 28.49 -13.35 -11.88
C SER A 31 27.18 -14.12 -11.65
N LYS A 32 26.02 -13.50 -11.94
CA LYS A 32 24.71 -14.19 -11.86
C LYS A 32 24.65 -15.37 -12.81
N GLN A 33 25.17 -15.23 -14.03
CA GLN A 33 25.18 -16.29 -15.04
C GLN A 33 26.05 -17.47 -14.61
N LEU A 34 27.28 -17.21 -14.16
CA LEU A 34 28.17 -18.25 -13.61
C LEU A 34 27.52 -19.01 -12.44
N MET A 35 26.77 -18.32 -11.58
CA MET A 35 26.04 -18.97 -10.48
C MET A 35 24.87 -19.84 -10.96
N ARG A 36 24.23 -19.49 -12.09
CA ARG A 36 23.18 -20.33 -12.71
C ARG A 36 23.79 -21.57 -13.34
N GLU A 37 24.88 -21.42 -14.07
CA GLU A 37 25.61 -22.55 -14.69
C GLU A 37 26.13 -23.52 -13.64
N LYS A 38 26.73 -23.01 -12.55
CA LYS A 38 27.13 -23.85 -11.40
C LYS A 38 25.96 -24.62 -10.80
N ARG A 39 24.79 -24.00 -10.65
CA ARG A 39 23.58 -24.66 -10.12
C ARG A 39 23.00 -25.69 -11.08
N ALA A 40 23.15 -25.49 -12.39
CA ALA A 40 22.70 -26.43 -13.40
C ALA A 40 23.55 -27.71 -13.41
N MET A 41 24.84 -27.60 -13.05
CA MET A 41 25.77 -28.73 -12.93
C MET A 41 25.82 -29.35 -11.52
N GLU A 42 25.03 -28.86 -10.55
CA GLU A 42 24.97 -29.44 -9.20
C GLU A 42 24.37 -30.86 -9.25
N SER A 43 25.04 -31.82 -8.60
CA SER A 43 24.43 -33.12 -8.31
C SER A 43 23.29 -32.98 -7.30
N ASP A 44 22.40 -33.98 -7.24
CA ASP A 44 21.27 -33.96 -6.31
C ASP A 44 21.72 -33.90 -4.85
N GLU A 45 22.79 -34.63 -4.48
CA GLU A 45 23.37 -34.57 -3.13
C GLU A 45 23.92 -33.17 -2.77
N GLN A 46 24.55 -32.48 -3.73
CA GLN A 46 25.05 -31.12 -3.52
C GLN A 46 23.89 -30.13 -3.36
N ARG A 47 22.83 -30.32 -4.15
CA ARG A 47 21.60 -29.52 -4.08
C ARG A 47 20.91 -29.68 -2.73
N ASP A 48 20.83 -30.90 -2.21
CA ASP A 48 20.21 -31.19 -0.91
C ASP A 48 21.01 -30.61 0.24
N LYS A 49 22.35 -30.76 0.23
CA LYS A 49 23.23 -30.11 1.21
C LYS A 49 23.06 -28.59 1.20
N ARG A 50 22.97 -27.97 0.02
CA ARG A 50 22.74 -26.51 -0.11
C ARG A 50 21.37 -26.11 0.43
N ASN A 51 20.32 -26.85 0.09
CA ASN A 51 18.95 -26.58 0.55
C ASN A 51 18.84 -26.74 2.07
N SER A 52 19.41 -27.81 2.64
CA SER A 52 19.45 -28.05 4.09
C SER A 52 20.20 -26.93 4.83
N LYS A 53 21.37 -26.53 4.35
CA LYS A 53 22.13 -25.40 4.92
C LYS A 53 21.35 -24.08 4.84
N ASN A 54 20.66 -23.82 3.72
CA ASN A 54 19.83 -22.64 3.57
C ASN A 54 18.63 -22.67 4.54
N ALA A 55 17.97 -23.81 4.67
CA ALA A 55 16.87 -24.00 5.60
C ALA A 55 17.31 -23.74 7.05
N LEU A 56 18.47 -24.26 7.46
CA LEU A 56 19.04 -24.02 8.79
C LEU A 56 19.34 -22.53 9.03
N ASN A 57 19.96 -21.87 8.06
CA ASN A 57 20.25 -20.43 8.14
C ASN A 57 18.97 -19.61 8.25
N MET A 58 17.92 -19.97 7.50
CA MET A 58 16.62 -19.30 7.59
C MET A 58 15.95 -19.53 8.95
N ARG A 59 16.05 -20.74 9.53
CA ARG A 59 15.57 -21.01 10.90
C ARG A 59 16.33 -20.17 11.93
N ARG A 60 17.66 -20.13 11.88
CA ARG A 60 18.48 -19.29 12.77
C ARG A 60 18.11 -17.81 12.67
N LYS A 61 17.99 -17.29 11.46
CA LYS A 61 17.55 -15.90 11.22
C LYS A 61 16.15 -15.61 11.75
N ARG A 62 15.24 -16.58 11.75
CA ARG A 62 13.89 -16.39 12.34
C ARG A 62 13.92 -16.42 13.86
N ALA A 63 14.75 -17.28 14.46
CA ALA A 63 14.90 -17.37 15.91
C ALA A 63 15.52 -16.11 16.53
N LEU A 64 16.36 -15.40 15.77
CA LEU A 64 17.01 -14.16 16.22
C LEU A 64 16.15 -12.90 16.03
N LYS A 65 14.99 -13.00 15.34
CA LYS A 65 14.12 -11.84 15.12
C LYS A 65 13.27 -11.58 16.35
N THR A 66 13.29 -10.33 16.81
CA THR A 66 12.40 -9.88 17.88
C THR A 66 10.96 -9.75 17.35
N SER A 67 9.99 -9.71 18.27
CA SER A 67 8.58 -9.49 17.94
C SER A 67 8.40 -8.17 17.16
N ASP A 68 9.12 -7.13 17.56
CA ASP A 68 9.04 -5.78 16.99
C ASP A 68 9.56 -5.70 15.55
N GLU A 69 10.66 -6.39 15.23
CA GLU A 69 11.17 -6.45 13.86
C GLU A 69 10.19 -7.13 12.89
N ASN A 70 9.48 -8.17 13.37
CA ASN A 70 8.45 -8.83 12.56
C ASN A 70 7.21 -7.94 12.38
N LEU A 71 6.82 -7.19 13.41
CA LEU A 71 5.72 -6.23 13.37
C LEU A 71 6.01 -5.10 12.38
N ASN A 72 7.19 -4.48 12.49
CA ASN A 72 7.63 -3.42 11.57
C ASN A 72 7.70 -3.92 10.12
N ARG A 73 8.19 -5.14 9.88
CA ARG A 73 8.18 -5.72 8.53
C ARG A 73 6.76 -5.88 7.98
N ARG A 74 5.82 -6.40 8.79
CA ARG A 74 4.42 -6.57 8.39
C ARG A 74 3.75 -5.24 8.08
N GLN A 75 4.00 -4.21 8.89
CA GLN A 75 3.48 -2.87 8.66
C GLN A 75 4.02 -2.27 7.36
N ASN A 76 5.33 -2.41 7.10
CA ASN A 76 5.95 -1.95 5.87
C ASN A 76 5.46 -2.69 4.63
N ASP A 77 5.33 -4.02 4.69
CA ASP A 77 4.78 -4.84 3.60
C ASP A 77 3.32 -4.42 3.29
N SER A 78 2.52 -4.17 4.32
CA SER A 78 1.14 -3.69 4.19
C SER A 78 1.08 -2.28 3.58
N ALA A 79 1.92 -1.36 4.04
CA ALA A 79 2.01 0.00 3.52
C ALA A 79 2.44 0.01 2.04
N GLN A 80 3.42 -0.82 1.66
CA GLN A 80 3.86 -0.93 0.28
C GLN A 80 2.77 -1.54 -0.62
N LYS A 81 2.04 -2.54 -0.14
CA LYS A 81 0.90 -3.12 -0.85
C LYS A 81 -0.22 -2.09 -1.04
N ARG A 82 -0.50 -1.26 -0.03
CA ARG A 82 -1.47 -0.17 -0.12
C ARG A 82 -1.04 0.89 -1.14
N LYS A 83 0.23 1.30 -1.14
CA LYS A 83 0.79 2.24 -2.14
C LYS A 83 0.64 1.72 -3.57
N ARG A 84 0.92 0.44 -3.81
CA ARG A 84 0.75 -0.18 -5.15
C ARG A 84 -0.71 -0.14 -5.61
N ARG A 85 -1.65 -0.44 -4.73
CA ARG A 85 -3.09 -0.39 -5.06
C ARG A 85 -3.57 1.03 -5.36
N LEU A 86 -3.12 2.02 -4.58
CA LEU A 86 -3.48 3.42 -4.79
C LEU A 86 -2.91 3.97 -6.10
N GLY A 87 -1.63 3.73 -6.39
CA GLY A 87 -1.01 4.18 -7.65
C GLY A 87 -1.70 3.61 -8.88
N GLN A 88 -2.08 2.32 -8.83
CA GLN A 88 -2.78 1.65 -9.92
C GLN A 88 -4.22 2.16 -10.14
N CYS A 89 -4.86 2.73 -9.10
CA CYS A 89 -6.19 3.32 -9.20
C CYS A 89 -6.15 4.71 -9.86
N VAL A 90 -5.17 5.53 -9.49
CA VAL A 90 -5.03 6.92 -9.98
C VAL A 90 -4.63 6.96 -11.46
N GLU A 91 -3.77 6.04 -11.89
CA GLU A 91 -3.34 5.92 -13.28
C GLU A 91 -4.50 5.48 -14.20
N LEU A 92 -5.37 4.59 -13.72
CA LEU A 92 -6.53 4.11 -14.47
C LEU A 92 -7.66 5.15 -14.56
N GLU A 93 -7.91 5.94 -13.50
CA GLU A 93 -8.92 7.00 -13.53
C GLU A 93 -8.56 8.15 -14.51
N SER A 94 -7.26 8.46 -14.64
CA SER A 94 -6.80 9.53 -15.54
C SER A 94 -6.93 9.12 -17.01
N ILE A 95 -6.52 7.88 -17.34
CA ILE A 95 -6.61 7.35 -18.71
C ILE A 95 -8.07 7.16 -19.15
N THR A 96 -8.92 6.67 -18.26
CA THR A 96 -10.33 6.42 -18.59
C THR A 96 -11.12 7.71 -18.80
N THR A 97 -10.86 8.78 -18.07
CA THR A 97 -11.62 10.04 -18.24
C THR A 97 -11.35 10.76 -19.56
N GLU A 98 -10.14 10.63 -20.12
CA GLU A 98 -9.79 11.20 -21.43
C GLU A 98 -10.38 10.40 -22.60
N LEU A 99 -10.41 9.07 -22.50
CA LEU A 99 -10.94 8.17 -23.55
C LEU A 99 -12.47 8.09 -23.63
N LEU A 100 -13.19 8.56 -22.61
CA LEU A 100 -14.65 8.49 -22.56
C LEU A 100 -15.31 9.48 -23.53
N SER A 101 -16.55 9.17 -23.94
CA SER A 101 -17.35 10.13 -24.71
C SER A 101 -17.76 11.33 -23.83
N ALA A 102 -18.15 12.45 -24.46
CA ALA A 102 -18.67 13.60 -23.72
C ALA A 102 -19.94 13.26 -22.92
N PHE A 103 -20.76 12.34 -23.45
CA PHE A 103 -21.95 11.84 -22.76
C PHE A 103 -21.59 11.08 -21.49
N ASP A 104 -20.65 10.13 -21.58
CA ASP A 104 -20.24 9.32 -20.42
C ASP A 104 -19.57 10.17 -19.34
N ARG A 105 -18.74 11.15 -19.75
CA ARG A 105 -18.17 12.13 -18.80
C ARG A 105 -19.26 12.88 -18.03
N LYS A 106 -20.31 13.32 -18.72
CA LYS A 106 -21.45 14.01 -18.10
C LYS A 106 -22.21 13.07 -17.15
N LEU A 107 -22.44 11.83 -17.57
CA LEU A 107 -23.11 10.81 -16.76
C LEU A 107 -22.32 10.51 -15.47
N LEU A 108 -21.01 10.27 -15.57
CA LEU A 108 -20.13 10.02 -14.42
C LEU A 108 -20.04 11.23 -13.48
N ARG A 109 -19.97 12.45 -14.03
CA ARG A 109 -19.99 13.68 -13.23
C ARG A 109 -21.29 13.79 -12.44
N ASN A 110 -22.43 13.51 -13.08
CA ASN A 110 -23.72 13.52 -12.41
C ASN A 110 -23.78 12.44 -11.33
N PHE A 111 -23.33 11.22 -11.63
CA PHE A 111 -23.25 10.13 -10.65
C PHE A 111 -22.42 10.53 -9.43
N ARG A 112 -21.19 11.00 -9.63
CA ARG A 112 -20.30 11.47 -8.54
C ARG A 112 -20.96 12.59 -7.73
N THR A 113 -21.60 13.54 -8.42
CA THR A 113 -22.31 14.64 -7.76
C THR A 113 -23.49 14.15 -6.91
N THR A 114 -24.24 13.16 -7.38
CA THR A 114 -25.33 12.52 -6.64
C THR A 114 -24.80 11.72 -5.44
N MET A 115 -23.77 10.91 -5.64
CA MET A 115 -23.15 10.12 -4.58
C MET A 115 -22.55 11.00 -3.47
N ASN A 116 -21.91 12.11 -3.84
CA ASN A 116 -21.35 13.06 -2.87
C ASN A 116 -22.42 13.79 -2.03
N LYS A 117 -23.68 13.83 -2.49
CA LYS A 117 -24.79 14.39 -1.72
C LYS A 117 -25.38 13.42 -0.70
N LEU A 118 -25.00 12.15 -0.75
CA LEU A 118 -25.49 11.15 0.20
C LEU A 118 -24.93 11.45 1.60
N SER A 119 -25.80 11.86 2.52
CA SER A 119 -25.44 12.04 3.92
C SER A 119 -25.54 10.71 4.66
N ASN A 120 -24.41 10.18 5.09
CA ASN A 120 -24.37 8.99 5.93
C ASN A 120 -24.50 9.40 7.40
N LYS A 121 -25.73 9.53 7.90
CA LYS A 121 -25.97 9.85 9.32
C LYS A 121 -25.69 8.61 10.18
N LEU A 122 -25.24 8.80 11.41
CA LEU A 122 -24.85 7.72 12.32
C LEU A 122 -25.88 7.58 13.46
N CYS A 123 -26.32 6.36 13.75
CA CYS A 123 -27.08 6.09 14.97
C CYS A 123 -26.15 6.04 16.18
N ASN A 124 -26.39 6.88 17.19
CA ASN A 124 -25.53 6.93 18.39
C ASN A 124 -25.63 5.68 19.29
N VAL A 125 -26.64 4.84 19.09
CA VAL A 125 -26.87 3.64 19.89
C VAL A 125 -26.21 2.43 19.25
N CYS A 126 -26.51 2.15 17.98
CA CYS A 126 -26.05 0.94 17.30
C CYS A 126 -24.96 1.15 16.27
N ASN A 127 -24.46 2.37 16.11
CA ASN A 127 -23.41 2.76 15.18
C ASN A 127 -23.67 2.36 13.71
N GLU A 128 -24.92 2.09 13.35
CA GLU A 128 -25.31 1.86 11.96
C GLU A 128 -25.31 3.18 11.20
N GLN A 129 -24.80 3.13 9.97
CA GLN A 129 -24.65 4.28 9.10
C GLN A 129 -25.05 3.89 7.66
N PHE A 130 -26.03 4.58 7.09
CA PHE A 130 -26.41 4.40 5.69
C PHE A 130 -27.13 5.66 5.14
N PRO A 131 -27.11 5.93 3.83
CA PRO A 131 -27.61 7.19 3.28
C PRO A 131 -29.08 7.49 3.57
N SER A 132 -29.91 6.45 3.63
CA SER A 132 -31.36 6.56 3.88
C SER A 132 -31.73 6.41 5.35
N ILE A 133 -30.77 6.49 6.28
CA ILE A 133 -31.06 6.37 7.71
C ILE A 133 -31.74 7.64 8.21
N GLU A 134 -32.92 7.45 8.79
CA GLU A 134 -33.62 8.50 9.50
C GLU A 134 -33.34 8.38 10.99
N LEU A 135 -32.85 9.48 11.57
CA LEU A 135 -32.59 9.58 13.00
C LEU A 135 -33.68 10.42 13.67
N VAL A 136 -34.19 9.92 14.78
CA VAL A 136 -35.07 10.64 15.70
C VAL A 136 -34.27 10.83 16.99
N GLN A 137 -33.99 12.07 17.36
CA GLN A 137 -33.16 12.40 18.54
C GLN A 137 -31.77 11.71 18.53
N GLY A 138 -31.16 11.48 17.36
CA GLY A 138 -29.86 10.82 17.24
C GLY A 138 -29.91 9.28 17.22
N GLU A 139 -31.10 8.69 17.36
CA GLU A 139 -31.32 7.24 17.29
C GLU A 139 -31.97 6.84 15.97
N CYS A 140 -31.58 5.68 15.41
CA CYS A 140 -32.31 5.11 14.28
C CYS A 140 -33.72 4.66 14.72
N ARG A 141 -34.65 4.52 13.76
CA ARG A 141 -36.03 4.09 14.05
C ARG A 141 -36.11 2.79 14.87
N ARG A 142 -35.16 1.87 14.72
CA ARG A 142 -35.10 0.61 15.48
C ARG A 142 -34.77 0.87 16.96
N CYS A 143 -33.69 1.61 17.22
CA CYS A 143 -33.26 1.97 18.58
C CYS A 143 -34.30 2.85 19.28
N ASN A 144 -34.88 3.82 18.58
CA ASN A 144 -35.88 4.71 19.15
C ASN A 144 -37.18 3.98 19.58
N ARG A 145 -37.58 2.92 18.86
CA ARG A 145 -38.76 2.11 19.24
C ARG A 145 -38.51 1.23 20.47
N GLU A 146 -37.25 0.94 20.77
CA GLU A 146 -36.87 0.11 21.91
C GLU A 146 -36.98 0.93 23.19
N LYS A 147 -37.97 0.62 24.03
CA LYS A 147 -38.22 1.34 25.29
C LYS A 147 -37.39 0.80 26.47
N SER A 148 -36.56 -0.22 26.26
CA SER A 148 -35.73 -0.77 27.32
C SER A 148 -34.61 0.20 27.69
N THR A 149 -34.23 0.17 28.97
CA THR A 149 -33.10 0.95 29.52
C THR A 149 -31.77 0.48 28.94
N LEU A 150 -31.65 -0.81 28.64
CA LEU A 150 -30.54 -1.39 27.88
C LEU A 150 -31.00 -1.67 26.45
N LYS A 151 -30.38 -1.02 25.48
CA LYS A 151 -30.68 -1.22 24.06
C LYS A 151 -29.94 -2.46 23.57
N LYS A 152 -30.60 -3.31 22.79
CA LYS A 152 -30.01 -4.61 22.37
C LYS A 152 -28.75 -4.46 21.52
N PHE A 153 -28.66 -3.38 20.75
CA PHE A 153 -27.57 -3.14 19.81
C PHE A 153 -26.59 -2.07 20.28
N SER A 154 -26.55 -1.75 21.59
CA SER A 154 -25.63 -0.75 22.10
C SER A 154 -24.28 -1.32 22.52
N ALA A 155 -23.33 -0.41 22.71
CA ALA A 155 -22.03 -0.70 23.29
C ALA A 155 -22.15 -1.29 24.69
N GLU A 156 -23.11 -0.81 25.50
CA GLU A 156 -23.36 -1.37 26.84
C GLU A 156 -23.79 -2.85 26.80
N ASN A 157 -24.34 -3.32 25.68
CA ASN A 157 -24.74 -4.71 25.48
C ASN A 157 -23.71 -5.55 24.69
N ASN A 158 -22.48 -5.05 24.50
CA ASN A 158 -21.43 -5.72 23.70
C ASN A 158 -21.84 -6.04 22.25
N MET A 159 -22.83 -5.32 21.69
CA MET A 159 -23.35 -5.52 20.34
C MET A 159 -23.01 -4.36 19.40
N ASP A 160 -22.11 -3.49 19.83
CA ASP A 160 -21.58 -2.40 19.01
C ASP A 160 -20.59 -2.95 17.98
N PRO A 161 -20.86 -2.81 16.66
CA PRO A 161 -19.92 -3.20 15.62
C PRO A 161 -18.62 -2.34 15.61
N GLY A 162 -18.57 -1.29 16.42
CA GLY A 162 -17.50 -0.32 16.48
C GLY A 162 -17.58 0.71 15.35
N MET A 163 -16.82 1.79 15.48
CA MET A 163 -16.71 2.81 14.44
C MET A 163 -15.90 2.26 13.26
N LEU A 164 -16.56 2.09 12.11
CA LEU A 164 -15.86 1.84 10.86
C LEU A 164 -15.18 3.14 10.41
N ASN A 165 -13.90 3.30 10.76
CA ASN A 165 -13.07 4.39 10.27
C ASN A 165 -12.81 4.18 8.75
N TYR A 166 -13.58 4.87 7.91
CA TYR A 166 -13.35 4.97 6.46
C TYR A 166 -12.60 6.25 6.10
#